data_AF-A0A3C0B7N2-F1
#
_entry.id   AF-A0A3C0B7N2-F1
#
_cell.length_a   1.000
_cell.length_b   1.000
_cell.length_c   1.000
_cell.angle_alpha   90.00
_cell.angle_beta   90.00
_cell.angle_gamma   90.00
#
_symmetry.space_group_name_H-M   'P 1'
#
loop_
_entity.id
_entity.type
_entity.pdbx_description
1 polymer ?
#
loop_
_entity_poly.entity_id
_entity_poly.type
_entity_poly.pdbx_seq_one_letter_code
_entity_poly.pdbx_strand_id
1 'polypeptide(L)'
;DHFMGKLTGIPMGCDACYTNHMKADQNDIENLATLLVAAGCNHVMGVPQGDDCMLMYQCTGYHEAAALRETFGLRPIKEFDQWLEKMGFSENGKLTPLAGDASVFLSK
;
A
#
# COMPACT_ATOMS: atom_id res chain seq x y z
N ASP A 1 -0.46 18.05 -3.09
CA ASP A 1 0.74 17.74 -2.29
C ASP A 1 1.81 17.00 -3.09
N HIS A 2 1.48 15.83 -3.62
CA HIS A 2 2.42 15.00 -4.39
C HIS A 2 3.25 15.77 -5.43
N PHE A 3 2.63 16.50 -6.37
CA PHE A 3 3.34 17.27 -7.39
C PHE A 3 4.33 18.29 -6.81
N MET A 4 3.91 19.04 -5.78
CA MET A 4 4.77 20.05 -5.15
C MET A 4 5.98 19.40 -4.48
N GLY A 5 5.79 18.29 -3.78
CA GLY A 5 6.90 17.54 -3.17
C GLY A 5 7.88 16.98 -4.22
N LYS A 6 7.35 16.43 -5.32
CA LYS A 6 8.19 15.97 -6.45
C LYS A 6 8.98 17.10 -7.08
N LEU A 7 8.34 18.24 -7.35
CA LEU A 7 9.00 19.43 -7.92
C LEU A 7 10.08 19.98 -6.98
N THR A 8 9.87 19.85 -5.66
CA THR A 8 10.85 20.24 -4.63
C THR A 8 12.06 19.29 -4.59
N GLY A 9 11.94 18.08 -5.15
CA GLY A 9 13.01 17.09 -5.18
C GLY A 9 13.06 16.16 -3.96
N ILE A 10 11.96 16.04 -3.21
CA ILE A 10 11.85 15.13 -2.06
C ILE A 10 11.09 13.83 -2.42
N PRO A 11 11.34 12.71 -1.72
CA PRO A 11 10.61 11.46 -1.93
C PRO A 11 9.19 11.55 -1.36
N MET A 12 8.30 12.24 -2.08
CA MET A 12 6.94 12.53 -1.62
C MET A 12 6.02 11.31 -1.76
N GLY A 13 5.54 10.81 -0.63
CA GLY A 13 4.41 9.89 -0.56
C GLY A 13 3.11 10.62 -0.22
N CYS A 14 2.06 9.87 0.03
CA CYS A 14 0.82 10.40 0.59
C CYS A 14 0.10 9.30 1.36
N ASP A 15 -0.31 9.61 2.59
CA ASP A 15 -1.30 8.82 3.29
C ASP A 15 -2.68 9.22 2.76
N ALA A 16 -3.36 8.30 2.07
CA ALA A 16 -4.71 8.51 1.59
C ALA A 16 -5.66 8.02 2.69
N CYS A 17 -6.29 8.97 3.38
CA CYS A 17 -7.06 8.65 4.57
C CYS A 17 -8.27 9.56 4.77
N TYR A 18 -9.25 9.08 5.53
CA TYR A 18 -10.43 9.85 5.93
C TYR A 18 -10.82 9.55 7.38
N THR A 19 -11.66 10.41 7.91
CA THR A 19 -12.26 10.26 9.24
C THR A 19 -13.77 10.17 9.11
N ASN A 20 -14.42 9.35 9.95
CA ASN A 20 -15.86 9.07 9.87
C ASN A 20 -16.81 10.28 9.99
N HIS A 21 -16.35 11.44 10.47
CA HIS A 21 -17.15 12.67 10.52
C HIS A 21 -17.11 13.50 9.22
N MET A 22 -16.23 13.12 8.28
CA MET A 22 -16.18 13.67 6.94
C MET A 22 -17.06 12.84 6.02
N LYS A 23 -17.66 13.49 5.01
CA LYS A 23 -18.40 12.78 3.96
C LYS A 23 -17.43 12.17 2.96
N ALA A 24 -16.78 11.10 3.38
CA ALA A 24 -15.85 10.30 2.60
C ALA A 24 -15.97 8.84 3.01
N ASP A 25 -15.66 7.93 2.10
CA ASP A 25 -15.60 6.50 2.36
C ASP A 25 -14.34 5.86 1.74
N GLN A 26 -14.20 4.55 1.89
CA GLN A 26 -13.04 3.82 1.39
C GLN A 26 -12.86 3.93 -0.14
N ASN A 27 -13.95 4.08 -0.91
CA ASN A 27 -13.82 4.24 -2.37
C ASN A 27 -13.14 5.55 -2.72
N ASP A 28 -13.39 6.63 -1.95
CA ASP A 28 -12.71 7.91 -2.15
C ASP A 28 -11.20 7.77 -1.96
N ILE A 29 -10.80 6.95 -0.98
CA ILE A 29 -9.40 6.64 -0.70
C ILE A 29 -8.76 5.81 -1.80
N GLU A 30 -9.45 4.76 -2.27
CA GLU A 30 -8.96 3.91 -3.36
C GLU A 30 -8.86 4.68 -4.69
N ASN A 31 -9.81 5.57 -4.96
CA ASN A 31 -9.78 6.50 -6.09
C ASN A 31 -8.52 7.38 -6.01
N LEU A 32 -8.27 8.01 -4.86
CA LEU A 32 -7.10 8.86 -4.65
C LEU A 32 -5.80 8.06 -4.76
N ALA A 33 -5.72 6.88 -4.15
CA ALA A 33 -4.54 6.02 -4.20
C ALA A 33 -4.22 5.60 -5.65
N THR A 34 -5.23 5.24 -6.44
CA THR A 34 -5.08 4.91 -7.86
C THR A 34 -4.51 6.09 -8.65
N LEU A 35 -5.04 7.31 -8.45
CA LEU A 35 -4.54 8.52 -9.10
C LEU A 35 -3.10 8.87 -8.69
N LEU A 36 -2.77 8.70 -7.42
CA LEU A 36 -1.43 8.94 -6.89
C LEU A 36 -0.40 7.95 -7.45
N VAL A 37 -0.75 6.66 -7.51
CA VAL A 37 0.12 5.63 -8.08
C VAL A 37 0.35 5.90 -9.56
N ALA A 38 -0.70 6.23 -10.33
CA ALA A 38 -0.59 6.63 -11.73
C ALA A 38 0.32 7.87 -11.92
N ALA A 39 0.33 8.78 -10.95
CA ALA A 39 1.20 9.97 -10.95
C ALA A 39 2.65 9.69 -10.52
N GLY A 40 3.00 8.45 -10.14
CA GLY A 40 4.36 8.07 -9.71
C GLY A 40 4.65 8.34 -8.22
N CYS A 41 3.62 8.28 -7.37
CA CYS A 41 3.78 8.32 -5.92
C CYS A 41 4.65 7.15 -5.43
N ASN A 42 5.63 7.45 -4.57
CA ASN A 42 6.61 6.44 -4.16
C ASN A 42 6.07 5.45 -3.11
N HIS A 43 5.19 5.90 -2.24
CA HIS A 43 4.65 5.09 -1.15
C HIS A 43 3.29 5.65 -0.69
N VAL A 44 2.45 4.73 -0.25
CA VAL A 44 1.19 4.98 0.48
C VAL A 44 1.23 4.20 1.80
N MET A 45 0.35 4.53 2.72
CA MET A 45 0.25 3.84 4.02
C MET A 45 -0.40 2.46 3.84
N GLY A 46 -0.18 1.56 4.80
CA GLY A 46 -0.84 0.26 4.85
C GLY A 46 -1.21 -0.07 6.29
N VAL A 47 -2.50 -0.26 6.55
CA VAL A 47 -3.01 -0.67 7.87
C VAL A 47 -3.89 -1.92 7.70
N PRO A 48 -3.98 -2.83 8.69
CA PRO A 48 -4.88 -3.99 8.57
C PRO A 48 -6.31 -3.53 8.26
N GLN A 49 -6.85 -3.95 7.11
CA GLN A 49 -8.18 -3.53 6.61
C GLN A 49 -8.37 -2.00 6.48
N GLY A 50 -7.29 -1.22 6.47
CA GLY A 50 -7.34 0.24 6.46
C GLY A 50 -7.84 0.88 7.76
N ASP A 51 -8.18 0.11 8.80
CA ASP A 51 -8.78 0.63 10.03
C ASP A 51 -7.72 0.83 11.12
N ASP A 52 -7.43 2.09 11.44
CA ASP A 52 -6.59 2.44 12.58
C ASP A 52 -7.48 2.84 13.77
N CYS A 53 -7.82 1.85 14.59
CA CYS A 53 -8.66 2.05 15.76
C CYS A 53 -7.99 2.85 16.88
N MET A 54 -6.67 3.04 16.84
CA MET A 54 -5.95 3.86 17.81
C MET A 54 -6.02 5.34 17.43
N LEU A 55 -5.90 5.65 16.13
CA LEU A 55 -5.95 7.02 15.60
C LEU A 55 -7.36 7.45 15.18
N MET A 56 -8.33 6.53 15.15
CA MET A 56 -9.73 6.76 14.82
C MET A 56 -9.93 7.35 13.42
N TYR A 57 -9.22 6.78 12.45
CA TYR A 57 -9.31 7.13 11.02
C TYR A 57 -9.12 5.89 10.14
N GLN A 58 -9.48 6.03 8.88
CA GLN A 58 -9.38 4.97 7.87
C GLN A 58 -8.35 5.38 6.81
N CYS A 59 -7.56 4.44 6.34
CA CYS A 59 -6.51 4.63 5.33
C CYS A 59 -6.48 3.45 4.33
N THR A 60 -5.45 3.40 3.48
CA THR A 60 -5.23 2.25 2.58
C THR A 60 -4.79 1.01 3.35
N GLY A 61 -5.32 -0.16 2.97
CA GLY A 61 -4.96 -1.42 3.59
C GLY A 61 -3.84 -2.19 2.88
N TYR A 62 -3.44 -3.31 3.49
CA TYR A 62 -2.40 -4.18 2.93
C TYR A 62 -2.80 -4.80 1.58
N HIS A 63 -4.08 -5.15 1.42
CA HIS A 63 -4.60 -5.75 0.20
C HIS A 63 -4.64 -4.74 -0.94
N GLU A 64 -5.06 -3.50 -0.65
CA GLU A 64 -5.14 -2.41 -1.61
C GLU A 64 -3.74 -2.06 -2.14
N ALA A 65 -2.73 -2.03 -1.27
CA ALA A 65 -1.34 -1.80 -1.70
C ALA A 65 -0.83 -2.89 -2.65
N ALA A 66 -1.19 -4.16 -2.43
CA ALA A 66 -0.85 -5.26 -3.33
C ALA A 66 -1.62 -5.18 -4.66
N ALA A 67 -2.93 -4.88 -4.60
CA ALA A 67 -3.78 -4.72 -5.77
C ALA A 67 -3.30 -3.57 -6.67
N LEU A 68 -2.92 -2.43 -6.09
CA LEU A 68 -2.36 -1.30 -6.83
C LEU A 68 -1.04 -1.68 -7.52
N ARG A 69 -0.15 -2.41 -6.84
CA ARG A 69 1.09 -2.89 -7.47
C ARG A 69 0.83 -3.79 -8.65
N GLU A 70 -0.05 -4.78 -8.50
CA GLU A 70 -0.40 -5.70 -9.59
C GLU A 70 -1.08 -4.97 -10.76
N THR A 71 -1.98 -4.03 -10.47
CA THR A 71 -2.72 -3.24 -11.48
C THR A 71 -1.78 -2.39 -12.33
N PHE A 72 -0.78 -1.76 -11.71
CA PHE A 72 0.16 -0.87 -12.41
C PHE A 72 1.48 -1.56 -12.83
N GLY A 73 1.62 -2.87 -12.60
CA GLY A 73 2.87 -3.60 -12.89
C GLY A 73 4.07 -3.11 -12.07
N LEU A 74 3.83 -2.59 -10.87
CA LEU A 74 4.85 -2.08 -9.97
C LEU A 74 5.34 -3.17 -9.02
N ARG A 75 6.58 -3.04 -8.56
CA ARG A 75 7.18 -3.94 -7.58
C ARG A 75 7.63 -3.18 -6.34
N PRO A 76 7.75 -3.85 -5.18
CA PRO A 76 8.46 -3.28 -4.05
C PRO A 76 9.92 -2.92 -4.40
N ILE A 77 10.63 -2.28 -3.46
CA ILE A 77 12.07 -2.08 -3.63
C ILE A 77 12.77 -3.42 -3.83
N LYS A 78 13.85 -3.42 -4.63
CA LYS A 78 14.49 -4.63 -5.15
C LYS A 78 14.87 -5.62 -4.05
N GLU A 79 15.47 -5.13 -2.97
CA GLU A 79 15.92 -5.95 -1.85
C GLU A 79 14.74 -6.62 -1.12
N PHE A 80 13.62 -5.90 -1.01
CA PHE A 80 12.41 -6.42 -0.37
C PHE A 80 11.67 -7.41 -1.28
N ASP A 81 11.59 -7.12 -2.58
CA ASP A 81 11.01 -8.02 -3.58
C ASP A 81 11.75 -9.37 -3.63
N GLN A 82 13.09 -9.35 -3.61
CA GLN A 82 13.91 -10.55 -3.51
C GLN A 82 13.67 -11.33 -2.21
N TRP A 83 13.50 -10.62 -1.10
CA TRP A 83 13.18 -11.25 0.18
C TRP A 83 11.78 -11.89 0.16
N LEU A 84 10.78 -11.21 -0.41
CA LEU A 84 9.43 -11.76 -0.56
C LEU A 84 9.42 -13.04 -1.41
N GLU A 85 10.17 -13.05 -2.52
CA GLU A 85 10.34 -14.25 -3.35
C GLU A 85 11.05 -15.36 -2.58
N LYS A 86 12.12 -15.06 -1.85
CA LYS A 86 12.83 -16.04 -1.02
C LYS A 86 11.95 -16.66 0.07
N MET A 87 11.04 -15.86 0.64
CA MET A 87 10.09 -16.31 1.66
C MET A 87 8.86 -17.00 1.07
N GLY A 88 8.70 -16.98 -0.25
CA GLY A 88 7.54 -17.56 -0.94
C GLY A 88 6.26 -16.74 -0.84
N PHE A 89 6.32 -15.48 -0.42
CA PHE A 89 5.16 -14.58 -0.32
C PHE A 89 4.71 -14.01 -1.66
N SER A 90 5.65 -13.83 -2.58
CA SER A 90 5.39 -13.37 -3.93
C SER A 90 6.18 -14.17 -4.95
N GLU A 91 5.69 -14.20 -6.18
CA GLU A 91 6.39 -14.73 -7.34
C GLU A 91 6.15 -13.79 -8.53
N ASN A 92 7.21 -13.30 -9.16
CA ASN A 92 7.11 -12.40 -10.32
C ASN A 92 6.21 -11.17 -10.07
N GLY A 93 6.28 -10.61 -8.86
CA GLY A 93 5.55 -9.41 -8.45
C GLY A 93 4.09 -9.64 -8.06
N LYS A 94 3.61 -10.90 -8.09
CA LYS A 94 2.27 -11.28 -7.65
C LYS A 94 2.31 -12.04 -6.35
N LEU A 95 1.29 -11.86 -5.51
CA LEU A 95 1.19 -12.59 -4.25
C LEU A 95 0.89 -14.08 -4.48
N THR A 96 1.48 -14.95 -3.66
CA THR A 96 1.20 -16.39 -3.64
C THR A 96 0.09 -16.70 -2.62
N PRO A 97 -0.40 -17.96 -2.54
CA PRO A 97 -1.33 -18.37 -1.48
C PRO A 97 -0.79 -18.24 -0.05
N LEU A 98 0.52 -18.06 0.13
CA LEU A 98 1.13 -17.83 1.45
C LEU A 98 0.97 -16.37 1.91
N ALA A 99 0.66 -15.45 1.01
CA ALA A 99 0.49 -14.04 1.34
C ALA A 99 -0.73 -13.83 2.26
N GLY A 100 -0.53 -13.11 3.36
CA GLY A 100 -1.56 -12.88 4.37
C GLY A 100 -1.64 -13.96 5.46
N ASP A 101 -0.93 -15.09 5.30
CA ASP A 101 -0.79 -16.09 6.34
C ASP A 101 0.45 -15.83 7.20
N ALA A 102 0.25 -15.15 8.33
CA ALA A 102 1.33 -14.85 9.27
C ALA A 102 1.82 -16.07 10.06
N SER A 103 1.17 -17.25 9.96
CA SER A 103 1.57 -18.44 10.70
C SER A 103 2.95 -18.99 10.29
N VAL A 104 3.40 -18.67 9.07
CA VAL A 104 4.75 -18.99 8.57
C VAL A 104 5.88 -18.46 9.46
N PHE A 105 5.64 -17.37 10.20
CA PHE A 105 6.63 -16.79 11.10
C PHE A 105 6.68 -17.48 12.47
N LEU A 106 5.75 -18.41 12.74
CA LEU A 106 5.67 -19.13 14.01
C LEU A 106 6.47 -20.44 14.00
N SER A 107 6.78 -20.99 12.82
CA SER A 107 7.61 -22.19 12.70
C SER A 107 9.08 -21.86 12.97
N LYS A 108 9.67 -22.54 13.97
CA LYS A 108 11.10 -22.52 14.25
C LYS A 108 11.88 -23.45 13.34
#